data_AF-A0A359HH69-F1
#
_entry.id   AF-A0A359HH69-F1
#
_cell.length_a   1.000
_cell.length_b   1.000
_cell.length_c   1.000
_cell.angle_alpha   90.00
_cell.angle_beta   90.00
_cell.angle_gamma   90.00
#
_symmetry.space_group_name_H-M   'P 1'
#
loop_
_entity.id
_entity.type
_entity.pdbx_description
1 polymer ?
#
loop_
_entity_poly.entity_id
_entity_poly.type
_entity_poly.pdbx_seq_one_letter_code
_entity_poly.pdbx_strand_id
1 'polypeptide(L)'
;MDVIRQAGGCLSLADLANHQATWDEPISTTYRGYRVWECPPNGQGLTALLGLNLLEGFDLSGLAPLSTERLHLQIEALRLAFADTRWYVADPQFGQIPLDQLLSKTYAAERRKLINPSRATVDQQRGTPAASSDTVYLTVVDGEGNACSFINSNYMGFGTGIVPRGWGFTLQNRGHNFSLDPAHPNALAPGKRPYHTIIPGMMTQADGKLFASFGVMGGFMQPQGHLQVVSGLVDDDLDPQAALDRPRFIIE
;
A
#
# COMPACT_ATOMS: atom_id res chain seq x y z
N MET A 1 -21.51 -17.57 13.72
CA MET A 1 -20.48 -18.45 14.32
C MET A 1 -20.56 -19.88 13.82
N ASP A 2 -21.75 -20.47 13.75
CA ASP A 2 -21.91 -21.90 13.40
C ASP A 2 -21.27 -22.28 12.06
N VAL A 3 -21.45 -21.46 11.02
CA VAL A 3 -20.86 -21.70 9.69
C VAL A 3 -19.33 -21.73 9.72
N ILE A 4 -18.69 -20.96 10.60
CA ILE A 4 -17.23 -20.92 10.74
C ILE A 4 -16.75 -22.20 11.43
N ARG A 5 -17.44 -22.62 12.51
CA ARG A 5 -17.12 -23.87 13.23
C ARG A 5 -17.31 -25.10 12.34
N GLN A 6 -18.39 -25.12 11.55
CA GLN A 6 -18.65 -26.20 10.58
C GLN A 6 -17.55 -26.29 9.51
N ALA A 7 -16.96 -25.16 9.13
CA ALA A 7 -15.82 -25.09 8.22
C ALA A 7 -14.46 -25.36 8.90
N GLY A 8 -14.43 -25.69 10.20
CA GLY A 8 -13.20 -25.92 10.96
C GLY A 8 -12.44 -24.66 11.37
N GLY A 9 -13.06 -23.49 11.29
CA GLY A 9 -12.44 -22.21 11.64
C GLY A 9 -12.35 -21.96 13.16
N CYS A 10 -11.42 -21.10 13.56
CA CYS A 10 -11.09 -20.80 14.95
C CYS A 10 -11.69 -19.49 15.49
N LEU A 11 -12.44 -18.72 14.69
CA LEU A 11 -13.07 -17.48 15.16
C LEU A 11 -14.09 -17.80 16.26
N SER A 12 -14.07 -17.03 17.35
CA SER A 12 -14.99 -17.11 18.49
C SER A 12 -15.86 -15.86 18.62
N LEU A 13 -16.92 -15.93 19.44
CA LEU A 13 -17.71 -14.74 19.79
C LEU A 13 -16.89 -13.73 20.60
N ALA A 14 -15.95 -14.22 21.41
CA ALA A 14 -15.06 -13.35 22.18
C ALA A 14 -14.16 -12.53 21.27
N ASP A 15 -13.66 -13.10 20.16
CA ASP A 15 -12.86 -12.35 19.17
C ASP A 15 -13.66 -11.20 18.55
N LEU A 16 -14.94 -11.43 18.24
CA LEU A 16 -15.83 -10.39 17.71
C LEU A 16 -16.15 -9.32 18.77
N ALA A 17 -16.42 -9.74 20.01
CA ALA A 17 -16.76 -8.82 21.10
C ALA A 17 -15.57 -7.96 21.55
N ASN A 18 -14.34 -8.48 21.43
CA ASN A 18 -13.11 -7.79 21.81
C ASN A 18 -12.53 -6.92 20.69
N HIS A 19 -13.06 -6.99 19.47
CA HIS A 19 -12.58 -6.18 18.36
C HIS A 19 -12.86 -4.69 18.58
N GLN A 20 -11.87 -3.84 18.34
CA GLN A 20 -11.99 -2.39 18.34
C GLN A 20 -11.28 -1.80 17.12
N ALA A 21 -11.86 -0.75 16.53
CA ALA A 21 -11.19 0.07 15.53
C ALA A 21 -10.21 1.02 16.23
N THR A 22 -9.07 1.28 15.59
CA THR A 22 -8.02 2.18 16.09
C THR A 22 -8.03 3.50 15.32
N TRP A 23 -7.69 4.58 16.02
CA TRP A 23 -7.31 5.84 15.41
C TRP A 23 -5.78 5.89 15.37
N ASP A 24 -5.23 5.78 14.17
CA ASP A 24 -3.79 5.73 13.97
C ASP A 24 -3.30 7.01 13.28
N GLU A 25 -2.14 7.51 13.70
CA GLU A 25 -1.51 8.68 13.07
C GLU A 25 -0.97 8.29 11.68
N PRO A 26 -1.30 9.02 10.61
CA PRO A 26 -0.81 8.70 9.27
C PRO A 26 0.70 8.89 9.16
N ILE A 27 1.33 8.03 8.36
CA ILE A 27 2.72 8.23 7.94
C ILE A 27 2.76 9.03 6.64
N SER A 28 3.89 9.69 6.37
CA SER A 28 4.04 10.46 5.15
C SER A 28 5.47 10.56 4.64
N THR A 29 5.59 11.02 3.40
CA THR A 29 6.84 11.58 2.88
C THR A 29 6.60 12.86 2.10
N THR A 30 7.63 13.69 1.98
CA THR A 30 7.63 14.78 1.01
C THR A 30 7.96 14.25 -0.38
N TYR A 31 7.32 14.79 -1.40
CA TYR A 31 7.63 14.52 -2.79
C TYR A 31 7.47 15.81 -3.60
N ARG A 32 8.60 16.43 -3.96
CA ARG A 32 8.66 17.63 -4.83
C ARG A 32 7.70 18.76 -4.44
N GLY A 33 7.70 19.14 -3.16
CA GLY A 33 6.87 20.23 -2.63
C GLY A 33 5.49 19.82 -2.12
N TYR A 34 5.09 18.56 -2.34
CA TYR A 34 3.88 17.97 -1.77
C TYR A 34 4.23 17.05 -0.61
N ARG A 35 3.21 16.71 0.19
CA ARG A 35 3.27 15.64 1.18
C ARG A 35 2.25 14.57 0.83
N VAL A 36 2.72 13.33 0.75
CA VAL A 36 1.89 12.16 0.47
C VAL A 36 1.71 11.38 1.76
N TRP A 37 0.46 11.06 2.06
CA TRP A 37 0.01 10.48 3.31
C TRP A 37 -0.59 9.10 3.07
N GLU A 38 -0.28 8.19 3.98
CA GLU A 38 -0.74 6.80 3.96
C GLU A 38 -1.03 6.33 5.39
N CYS A 39 -1.87 5.31 5.52
CA CYS A 39 -2.01 4.62 6.80
C CYS A 39 -0.69 3.97 7.24
N PRO A 40 -0.39 3.96 8.56
CA PRO A 40 0.80 3.28 9.08
C PRO A 40 0.66 1.75 8.94
N PRO A 41 1.76 1.00 9.18
CA PRO A 41 1.68 -0.46 9.36
C PRO A 41 0.59 -0.85 10.37
N ASN A 42 -0.13 -1.95 10.17
CA ASN A 42 0.11 -3.05 9.26
C ASN A 42 -0.31 -2.84 7.78
N GLY A 43 -0.67 -1.63 7.36
CA GLY A 43 -0.95 -1.30 5.96
C GLY A 43 0.31 -1.22 5.08
N GLN A 44 0.13 -1.45 3.77
CA GLN A 44 1.23 -1.40 2.79
C GLN A 44 1.48 -0.03 2.15
N GLY A 45 0.86 1.04 2.66
CA GLY A 45 1.01 2.38 2.07
C GLY A 45 2.46 2.87 2.15
N LEU A 46 3.21 2.37 3.14
CA LEU A 46 4.65 2.52 3.25
C LEU A 46 5.38 2.19 1.94
N THR A 47 4.94 1.19 1.16
CA THR A 47 5.58 0.84 -0.11
C THR A 47 5.54 2.01 -1.10
N ALA A 48 4.40 2.72 -1.20
CA ALA A 48 4.28 3.89 -2.08
C ALA A 48 5.21 5.02 -1.64
N LEU A 49 5.25 5.30 -0.33
CA LEU A 49 6.12 6.34 0.24
C LEU A 49 7.61 6.04 0.02
N LEU A 50 8.03 4.78 0.18
CA LEU A 50 9.40 4.36 -0.11
C LEU A 50 9.74 4.49 -1.59
N GLY A 51 8.83 4.08 -2.48
CA GLY A 51 9.00 4.24 -3.92
C GLY A 51 9.15 5.71 -4.34
N LEU A 52 8.31 6.60 -3.79
CA LEU A 52 8.40 8.04 -4.03
C LEU A 52 9.71 8.63 -3.51
N ASN A 53 10.16 8.23 -2.31
CA ASN A 53 11.45 8.61 -1.75
C ASN A 53 12.63 8.22 -2.65
N LEU A 54 12.59 7.02 -3.22
CA LEU A 54 13.60 6.55 -4.18
C LEU A 54 13.58 7.42 -5.44
N LEU A 55 12.40 7.69 -5.99
CA LEU A 55 12.24 8.44 -7.24
C LEU A 55 12.54 9.93 -7.14
N GLU A 56 12.39 10.55 -5.97
CA GLU A 56 12.63 11.97 -5.77
C GLU A 56 14.07 12.41 -6.13
N GLY A 57 15.03 11.48 -6.13
CA GLY A 57 16.41 11.74 -6.54
C GLY A 57 16.68 11.67 -8.05
N PHE A 58 15.66 11.43 -8.88
CA PHE A 58 15.77 11.44 -10.34
C PHE A 58 14.93 12.58 -10.93
N ASP A 59 15.32 13.07 -12.11
CA ASP A 59 14.54 14.04 -12.87
C ASP A 59 13.51 13.31 -13.75
N LEU A 60 12.33 13.04 -13.21
CA LEU A 60 11.28 12.32 -13.95
C LEU A 60 10.54 13.22 -14.93
N SER A 61 10.41 14.52 -14.67
CA SER A 61 9.74 15.46 -15.57
C SER A 61 10.56 15.74 -16.83
N GLY A 62 11.88 15.60 -16.76
CA GLY A 62 12.77 15.59 -17.93
C GLY A 62 12.67 14.34 -18.81
N LEU A 63 11.99 13.27 -18.35
CA LEU A 63 11.81 12.02 -19.10
C LEU A 63 10.37 11.89 -19.59
N ALA A 64 10.20 11.46 -20.84
CA ALA A 64 8.87 11.21 -21.37
C ALA A 64 8.14 10.16 -20.49
N PRO A 65 6.86 10.36 -20.13
CA PRO A 65 6.21 9.55 -19.10
C PRO A 65 6.20 8.04 -19.32
N LEU A 66 6.15 7.60 -20.59
CA LEU A 66 6.17 6.19 -20.99
C LEU A 66 7.50 5.79 -21.64
N SER A 67 8.57 6.56 -21.44
CA SER A 67 9.90 6.19 -21.92
C SER A 67 10.42 4.97 -21.16
N THR A 68 11.26 4.19 -21.83
CA THR A 68 11.88 3.00 -21.23
C THR A 68 12.66 3.37 -19.97
N GLU A 69 13.36 4.51 -19.97
CA GLU A 69 14.16 5.00 -18.85
C GLU A 69 13.28 5.32 -17.63
N ARG A 70 12.17 6.04 -17.82
CA ARG A 70 11.28 6.40 -16.72
C ARG A 70 10.57 5.18 -16.15
N LEU A 71 10.06 4.31 -17.01
CA LEU A 71 9.44 3.06 -16.59
C LEU A 71 10.43 2.17 -15.82
N HIS A 72 11.68 2.05 -16.30
CA HIS A 72 12.73 1.31 -15.62
C HIS A 72 12.99 1.86 -14.20
N LEU A 73 13.13 3.18 -14.06
CA LEU A 73 13.35 3.81 -12.75
C LEU A 73 12.17 3.54 -11.80
N GLN A 74 10.93 3.71 -12.27
CA GLN A 74 9.74 3.45 -11.46
C GLN A 74 9.63 1.97 -11.05
N ILE A 75 9.92 1.05 -11.97
CA ILE A 75 9.91 -0.40 -11.72
C ILE A 75 10.96 -0.79 -10.68
N GLU A 76 12.21 -0.34 -10.83
CA GLU A 76 13.29 -0.67 -9.90
C GLU A 76 13.06 -0.04 -8.52
N ALA A 77 12.53 1.19 -8.46
CA ALA A 77 12.16 1.82 -7.19
C ALA A 77 11.06 1.03 -6.46
N LEU A 78 10.02 0.59 -7.17
CA LEU A 78 8.96 -0.23 -6.59
C LEU A 78 9.46 -1.60 -6.14
N ARG A 79 10.35 -2.25 -6.90
CA ARG A 79 10.99 -3.53 -6.49
C ARG A 79 11.71 -3.40 -5.16
N LEU A 80 12.54 -2.35 -5.00
CA LEU A 80 13.24 -2.10 -3.74
C LEU A 80 12.27 -1.80 -2.58
N ALA A 81 11.24 -0.98 -2.83
CA ALA A 81 10.22 -0.66 -1.84
C ALA A 81 9.41 -1.90 -1.40
N PHE A 82 9.03 -2.77 -2.34
CA PHE A 82 8.36 -4.04 -2.02
C PHE A 82 9.27 -4.98 -1.24
N ALA A 83 10.55 -5.07 -1.61
CA ALA A 83 11.51 -5.91 -0.88
C ALA A 83 11.59 -5.53 0.61
N ASP A 84 11.65 -4.23 0.90
CA ASP A 84 11.68 -3.72 2.27
C ASP A 84 10.35 -3.97 2.99
N THR A 85 9.24 -3.59 2.38
CA THR A 85 7.91 -3.69 3.02
C THR A 85 7.43 -5.12 3.22
N ARG A 86 7.82 -6.07 2.37
CA ARG A 86 7.55 -7.51 2.59
C ARG A 86 8.12 -8.01 3.90
N TRP A 87 9.29 -7.53 4.27
CA TRP A 87 9.95 -7.94 5.51
C TRP A 87 9.43 -7.13 6.70
N TYR A 88 9.38 -5.80 6.58
CA TYR A 88 9.17 -4.90 7.71
C TYR A 88 7.70 -4.62 8.04
N VAL A 89 6.77 -4.67 7.08
CA VAL A 89 5.36 -4.38 7.37
C VAL A 89 4.72 -5.58 8.07
N ALA A 90 4.35 -5.37 9.32
CA ALA A 90 3.66 -6.30 10.19
C ALA A 90 2.78 -5.52 11.18
N ASP A 91 2.09 -6.23 12.09
CA ASP A 91 1.36 -5.58 13.17
C ASP A 91 2.31 -4.88 14.16
N PRO A 92 2.22 -3.54 14.34
CA PRO A 92 3.08 -2.81 15.27
C PRO A 92 2.87 -3.22 16.74
N GLN A 93 1.75 -3.87 17.09
CA GLN A 93 1.54 -4.41 18.43
C GLN A 93 2.44 -5.64 18.73
N PHE A 94 3.02 -6.27 17.71
CA PHE A 94 3.80 -7.50 17.82
C PHE A 94 5.28 -7.32 17.47
N GLY A 95 5.71 -6.11 17.10
CA GLY A 95 7.11 -5.83 16.76
C GLY A 95 7.34 -4.38 16.37
N GLN A 96 8.58 -3.92 16.53
CA GLN A 96 8.96 -2.56 16.17
C GLN A 96 9.33 -2.49 14.69
N ILE A 97 8.76 -1.50 14.00
CA ILE A 97 9.06 -1.19 12.60
C ILE A 97 9.89 0.09 12.59
N PRO A 98 11.08 0.11 11.96
CA PRO A 98 11.97 1.27 11.99
C PRO A 98 11.50 2.35 10.98
N LEU A 99 10.30 2.88 11.18
CA LEU A 99 9.62 3.80 10.26
C LEU A 99 10.45 5.05 9.96
N ASP A 100 11.01 5.69 10.98
CA ASP A 100 11.83 6.91 10.82
C ASP A 100 13.03 6.65 9.90
N GLN A 101 13.68 5.49 10.06
CA GLN A 101 14.81 5.11 9.22
C GLN A 101 14.34 4.81 7.80
N LEU A 102 13.32 3.98 7.62
CA LEU A 102 12.80 3.57 6.32
C LEU A 102 12.31 4.78 5.51
N LEU A 103 11.61 5.72 6.14
CA LEU A 103 11.09 6.94 5.50
C LEU A 103 12.14 8.05 5.35
N SER A 104 13.34 7.90 5.93
CA SER A 104 14.39 8.92 5.83
C SER A 104 14.93 9.08 4.41
N LYS A 105 15.23 10.33 4.03
CA LYS A 105 15.87 10.64 2.74
C LYS A 105 17.28 10.04 2.65
N THR A 106 17.98 9.91 3.78
CA THR A 106 19.30 9.25 3.85
C THR A 106 19.21 7.78 3.48
N TYR A 107 18.25 7.04 4.05
CA TYR A 107 18.04 5.63 3.68
C TYR A 107 17.65 5.50 2.21
N ALA A 108 16.76 6.36 1.71
CA ALA A 108 16.40 6.39 0.30
C ALA A 108 17.61 6.62 -0.62
N ALA A 109 18.54 7.51 -0.23
CA ALA A 109 19.77 7.75 -0.99
C ALA A 109 20.69 6.52 -1.03
N GLU A 110 20.81 5.77 0.07
CA GLU A 110 21.56 4.51 0.10
C GLU A 110 20.91 3.43 -0.77
N ARG A 111 19.60 3.26 -0.66
CA ARG A 111 18.84 2.29 -1.45
C ARG A 111 18.87 2.61 -2.95
N ARG A 112 18.83 3.89 -3.32
CA ARG A 112 18.90 4.35 -4.72
C ARG A 112 20.18 3.91 -5.44
N LYS A 113 21.30 3.74 -4.73
CA LYS A 113 22.56 3.24 -5.31
C LYS A 113 22.44 1.83 -5.90
N LEU A 114 21.41 1.08 -5.51
CA LEU A 114 21.13 -0.25 -6.03
C LEU A 114 20.42 -0.22 -7.39
N ILE A 115 19.84 0.92 -7.79
CA ILE A 115 19.19 1.08 -9.09
C ILE A 115 20.27 1.32 -10.14
N ASN A 116 20.45 0.37 -11.05
CA ASN A 116 21.29 0.55 -12.22
C ASN A 116 20.42 1.04 -13.40
N PRO A 117 20.61 2.25 -13.94
CA PRO A 117 19.77 2.78 -15.02
C PRO A 117 19.80 1.96 -16.32
N SER A 118 20.83 1.14 -16.52
CA SER A 118 21.01 0.34 -17.75
C SER A 118 20.76 -1.16 -17.55
N ARG A 119 20.43 -1.61 -16.33
CA ARG A 119 20.26 -3.03 -16.04
C ARG A 119 19.27 -3.29 -14.91
N ALA A 120 18.30 -4.15 -15.16
CA ALA A 120 17.37 -4.62 -14.14
C ALA A 120 18.08 -5.45 -13.06
N THR A 121 17.64 -5.28 -11.81
CA THR A 121 18.11 -6.10 -10.68
C THR A 121 17.47 -7.48 -10.73
N VAL A 122 18.30 -8.52 -10.89
CA VAL A 122 17.85 -9.93 -11.04
C VAL A 122 17.69 -10.63 -9.69
N ASP A 123 18.58 -10.35 -8.72
CA ASP A 123 18.53 -10.95 -7.39
C ASP A 123 17.72 -10.06 -6.43
N GLN A 124 16.40 -10.25 -6.47
CA GLN A 124 15.49 -9.71 -5.48
C GLN A 124 15.36 -10.74 -4.37
N GLN A 125 16.36 -10.86 -3.48
CA GLN A 125 16.35 -11.90 -2.43
C GLN A 125 15.08 -11.95 -1.59
N ARG A 126 14.21 -10.93 -1.65
CA ARG A 126 12.80 -10.95 -1.23
C ARG A 126 12.02 -9.96 -2.12
N GLY A 127 11.03 -10.37 -2.93
CA GLY A 127 10.42 -9.35 -3.78
C GLY A 127 9.30 -9.60 -4.80
N THR A 128 8.79 -10.80 -5.10
CA THR A 128 7.75 -10.98 -6.16
C THR A 128 6.31 -10.83 -5.65
N PRO A 129 5.56 -9.73 -5.92
CA PRO A 129 4.12 -9.61 -5.62
C PRO A 129 3.32 -10.88 -5.89
N ALA A 130 2.48 -11.31 -4.94
CA ALA A 130 1.41 -12.20 -5.33
C ALA A 130 0.40 -11.35 -6.12
N ALA A 131 0.17 -11.65 -7.39
CA ALA A 131 -0.83 -10.95 -8.17
C ALA A 131 -2.25 -11.22 -7.63
N SER A 132 -3.11 -10.21 -7.74
CA SER A 132 -4.57 -10.21 -7.62
C SER A 132 -5.21 -10.05 -6.22
N SER A 133 -6.05 -9.01 -6.11
CA SER A 133 -7.14 -8.87 -5.13
C SER A 133 -8.01 -7.69 -5.54
N ASP A 134 -9.31 -7.91 -5.72
CA ASP A 134 -10.29 -6.85 -5.97
C ASP A 134 -10.70 -6.18 -4.65
N THR A 135 -10.91 -4.88 -4.67
CA THR A 135 -11.19 -4.06 -3.48
C THR A 135 -12.06 -2.87 -3.94
N VAL A 136 -12.84 -2.27 -3.05
CA VAL A 136 -13.60 -1.04 -3.35
C VAL A 136 -12.93 0.14 -2.65
N TYR A 137 -12.71 1.21 -3.39
CA TYR A 137 -12.29 2.52 -2.89
C TYR A 137 -13.35 3.56 -3.21
N LEU A 138 -13.49 4.53 -2.33
CA LEU A 138 -14.31 5.70 -2.53
C LEU A 138 -13.63 6.91 -1.89
N THR A 139 -13.88 8.07 -2.48
CA THR A 139 -13.40 9.35 -1.97
C THR A 139 -14.54 10.35 -1.93
N VAL A 140 -14.58 11.17 -0.88
CA VAL A 140 -15.56 12.25 -0.70
C VAL A 140 -14.83 13.50 -0.23
N VAL A 141 -15.15 14.64 -0.85
CA VAL A 141 -14.73 15.98 -0.41
C VAL A 141 -15.97 16.86 -0.38
N ASP A 142 -16.20 17.59 0.70
CA ASP A 142 -17.37 18.48 0.83
C ASP A 142 -16.98 19.97 0.76
N GLY A 143 -18.00 20.85 0.77
CA GLY A 143 -17.81 22.30 0.68
C GLY A 143 -17.28 22.97 1.95
N GLU A 144 -17.20 22.23 3.07
CA GLU A 144 -16.63 22.71 4.34
C GLU A 144 -15.12 22.39 4.44
N GLY A 145 -14.59 21.64 3.47
CA GLY A 145 -13.19 21.25 3.41
C GLY A 145 -12.90 19.92 4.09
N ASN A 146 -13.92 19.13 4.45
CA ASN A 146 -13.70 17.76 4.92
C ASN A 146 -13.35 16.87 3.73
N ALA A 147 -12.46 15.91 3.95
CA ALA A 147 -12.13 14.88 2.97
C ALA A 147 -12.04 13.50 3.62
N CYS A 148 -12.50 12.49 2.89
CA CYS A 148 -12.44 11.09 3.29
C CYS A 148 -11.90 10.26 2.13
N SER A 149 -10.73 9.66 2.33
CA SER A 149 -10.16 8.62 1.47
C SER A 149 -10.47 7.28 2.14
N PHE A 150 -11.38 6.50 1.56
CA PHE A 150 -11.92 5.30 2.21
C PHE A 150 -11.78 4.06 1.34
N ILE A 151 -11.37 2.96 1.96
CA ILE A 151 -11.15 1.69 1.27
C ILE A 151 -11.58 0.52 2.14
N ASN A 152 -12.27 -0.46 1.57
CA ASN A 152 -12.65 -1.69 2.26
C ASN A 152 -12.62 -2.90 1.31
N SER A 153 -12.39 -4.09 1.88
CA SER A 153 -12.30 -5.31 1.07
C SER A 153 -12.37 -6.59 1.89
N ASN A 154 -12.87 -7.64 1.25
CA ASN A 154 -12.83 -9.02 1.74
C ASN A 154 -11.52 -9.75 1.44
N TYR A 155 -10.50 -9.02 0.98
CA TYR A 155 -9.26 -9.47 0.37
C TYR A 155 -9.46 -10.09 -1.03
N MET A 156 -9.61 -11.40 -1.16
CA MET A 156 -9.75 -12.02 -2.48
C MET A 156 -11.22 -12.10 -2.89
N GLY A 157 -11.74 -11.13 -3.64
CA GLY A 157 -13.10 -11.15 -4.18
C GLY A 157 -14.17 -11.33 -3.09
N PHE A 158 -14.90 -12.46 -3.11
CA PHE A 158 -15.88 -12.83 -2.08
C PHE A 158 -15.25 -13.29 -0.74
N GLY A 159 -13.94 -13.12 -0.57
CA GLY A 159 -13.18 -13.54 0.59
C GLY A 159 -13.09 -15.07 0.67
N THR A 160 -13.60 -15.63 1.75
CA THR A 160 -13.68 -17.09 1.96
C THR A 160 -14.77 -17.75 1.12
N GLY A 161 -15.71 -16.99 0.55
CA GLY A 161 -16.94 -17.51 -0.05
C GLY A 161 -17.98 -18.01 0.97
N ILE A 162 -17.66 -18.01 2.27
CA ILE A 162 -18.59 -18.40 3.33
C ILE A 162 -19.61 -17.29 3.54
N VAL A 163 -20.89 -17.63 3.44
CA VAL A 163 -22.03 -16.75 3.70
C VAL A 163 -22.78 -17.25 4.94
N PRO A 164 -22.82 -16.50 6.05
CA PRO A 164 -23.66 -16.86 7.18
C PRO A 164 -25.14 -16.93 6.76
N ARG A 165 -25.79 -18.06 7.06
CA ARG A 165 -27.18 -18.33 6.69
C ARG A 165 -28.11 -17.20 7.14
N GLY A 166 -28.82 -16.58 6.19
CA GLY A 166 -29.81 -15.53 6.46
C GLY A 166 -29.25 -14.10 6.54
N TRP A 167 -27.93 -13.90 6.38
CA TRP A 167 -27.31 -12.59 6.60
C TRP A 167 -26.81 -11.87 5.34
N GLY A 168 -26.66 -12.57 4.22
CA GLY A 168 -26.39 -11.95 2.92
C GLY A 168 -25.01 -11.30 2.73
N PHE A 169 -24.06 -11.51 3.65
CA PHE A 169 -22.67 -11.02 3.51
C PHE A 169 -21.66 -12.17 3.51
N THR A 170 -20.52 -11.96 2.88
CA THR A 170 -19.41 -12.93 2.85
C THR A 170 -18.37 -12.62 3.93
N LEU A 171 -17.61 -13.63 4.37
CA LEU A 171 -16.51 -13.45 5.31
C LEU A 171 -15.18 -13.23 4.58
N GLN A 172 -14.40 -12.21 4.97
CA GLN A 172 -13.08 -11.95 4.41
C GLN A 172 -12.08 -13.10 4.60
N ASN A 173 -11.13 -13.26 3.68
CA ASN A 173 -10.02 -14.22 3.81
C ASN A 173 -8.66 -13.55 4.07
N ARG A 174 -8.67 -12.35 4.68
CA ARG A 174 -7.49 -11.51 4.93
C ARG A 174 -6.35 -12.22 5.67
N GLY A 175 -6.66 -13.20 6.53
CA GLY A 175 -5.66 -14.02 7.22
C GLY A 175 -4.69 -14.76 6.29
N HIS A 176 -5.02 -14.92 5.01
CA HIS A 176 -4.12 -15.46 3.98
C HIS A 176 -2.84 -14.63 3.81
N ASN A 177 -2.82 -13.37 4.22
CA ASN A 177 -1.62 -12.54 4.18
C ASN A 177 -0.60 -12.85 5.28
N PHE A 178 -0.88 -13.73 6.24
CA PHE A 178 0.14 -14.14 7.20
C PHE A 178 1.21 -15.00 6.56
N SER A 179 2.45 -14.83 7.01
CA SER A 179 3.51 -15.80 6.76
C SER A 179 3.34 -17.03 7.67
N LEU A 180 3.69 -18.20 7.13
CA LEU A 180 3.82 -19.43 7.92
C LEU A 180 5.27 -19.69 8.37
N ASP A 181 6.22 -18.86 7.95
CA ASP A 181 7.57 -18.87 8.50
C ASP A 181 7.54 -18.18 9.89
N PRO A 182 7.82 -18.91 10.98
CA PRO A 182 7.79 -18.36 12.33
C PRO A 182 8.87 -17.30 12.59
N ALA A 183 9.92 -17.22 11.77
CA ALA A 183 10.95 -16.19 11.86
C ALA A 183 10.52 -14.87 11.17
N HIS A 184 9.44 -14.88 10.40
CA HIS A 184 9.00 -13.72 9.65
C HIS A 184 8.26 -12.72 10.57
N PRO A 185 8.51 -11.40 10.49
CA PRO A 185 7.79 -10.42 11.32
C PRO A 185 6.28 -10.45 11.17
N ASN A 186 5.77 -10.82 9.99
CA ASN A 186 4.34 -11.05 9.71
C ASN A 186 3.91 -12.54 9.87
N ALA A 187 4.57 -13.32 10.73
CA ALA A 187 4.13 -14.68 11.08
C ALA A 187 2.74 -14.68 11.73
N LEU A 188 1.93 -15.70 11.44
CA LEU A 188 0.61 -15.93 12.03
C LEU A 188 0.70 -16.01 13.57
N ALA A 189 -0.12 -15.23 14.27
CA ALA A 189 -0.24 -15.28 15.72
C ALA A 189 -1.67 -14.92 16.18
N PRO A 190 -2.14 -15.43 17.34
CA PRO A 190 -3.44 -15.05 17.91
C PRO A 190 -3.54 -13.55 18.18
N GLY A 191 -4.68 -12.93 17.83
CA GLY A 191 -4.93 -11.50 18.07
C GLY A 191 -4.14 -10.53 17.18
N LYS A 192 -3.19 -11.03 16.37
CA LYS A 192 -2.39 -10.22 15.45
C LYS A 192 -3.18 -9.86 14.21
N ARG A 193 -2.91 -8.70 13.62
CA ARG A 193 -3.42 -8.27 12.31
C ARG A 193 -2.42 -8.64 11.21
N PRO A 194 -2.83 -9.26 10.10
CA PRO A 194 -1.91 -9.60 9.01
C PRO A 194 -1.51 -8.36 8.22
N TYR A 195 -0.38 -8.42 7.52
CA TYR A 195 -0.04 -7.44 6.47
C TYR A 195 -1.26 -7.10 5.60
N HIS A 196 -1.60 -5.82 5.49
CA HIS A 196 -2.83 -5.36 4.87
C HIS A 196 -2.58 -4.69 3.53
N THR A 197 -3.36 -5.08 2.51
CA THR A 197 -3.16 -4.56 1.16
C THR A 197 -3.91 -3.28 0.85
N ILE A 198 -4.97 -2.99 1.60
CA ILE A 198 -5.79 -1.80 1.38
C ILE A 198 -5.06 -0.55 1.85
N ILE A 199 -4.97 0.46 0.99
CA ILE A 199 -4.31 1.72 1.29
C ILE A 199 -5.14 2.90 0.75
N PRO A 200 -5.72 3.75 1.63
CA PRO A 200 -6.29 5.03 1.22
C PRO A 200 -5.20 6.10 1.22
N GLY A 201 -5.03 6.80 0.10
CA GLY A 201 -4.03 7.86 -0.05
C GLY A 201 -4.62 9.25 0.12
N MET A 202 -3.81 10.17 0.66
CA MET A 202 -4.08 11.61 0.63
C MET A 202 -2.82 12.41 0.27
N MET A 203 -2.99 13.58 -0.33
CA MET A 203 -1.91 14.51 -0.62
C MET A 203 -2.27 15.90 -0.09
N THR A 204 -1.28 16.55 0.51
CA THR A 204 -1.38 17.96 0.90
C THR A 204 -0.25 18.78 0.28
N GLN A 205 -0.49 20.07 0.11
CA GLN A 205 0.56 21.03 -0.17
C GLN A 205 1.49 21.19 1.05
N ALA A 206 2.63 21.87 0.86
CA ALA A 206 3.58 22.15 1.94
C ALA A 206 2.95 22.91 3.12
N ASP A 207 1.98 23.78 2.85
CA ASP A 207 1.23 24.56 3.85
C ASP A 207 0.09 23.78 4.53
N GLY A 208 -0.06 22.49 4.20
CA GLY A 208 -1.04 21.59 4.81
C GLY A 208 -2.41 21.58 4.15
N LYS A 209 -2.65 22.40 3.10
CA LYS A 209 -3.93 22.36 2.37
C LYS A 209 -4.09 21.06 1.61
N LEU A 210 -5.30 20.51 1.61
CA LEU A 210 -5.66 19.33 0.83
C LEU A 210 -5.39 19.59 -0.66
N PHE A 211 -4.66 18.69 -1.29
CA PHE A 211 -4.41 18.69 -2.73
C PHE A 211 -5.18 17.57 -3.42
N ALA A 212 -5.12 16.35 -2.89
CA ALA A 212 -5.83 15.21 -3.46
C ALA A 212 -6.26 14.20 -2.38
N SER A 213 -7.42 13.59 -2.57
CA SER A 213 -7.86 12.38 -1.87
C SER A 213 -8.00 11.28 -2.92
N PHE A 214 -7.13 10.28 -2.86
CA PHE A 214 -6.90 9.35 -3.98
C PHE A 214 -6.68 7.91 -3.53
N GLY A 215 -6.92 6.98 -4.46
CA GLY A 215 -6.70 5.55 -4.26
C GLY A 215 -6.71 4.83 -5.59
N VAL A 216 -5.90 3.78 -5.73
CA VAL A 216 -5.88 2.91 -6.92
C VAL A 216 -6.08 1.47 -6.48
N MET A 217 -7.10 0.81 -7.02
CA MET A 217 -7.51 -0.55 -6.61
C MET A 217 -6.58 -1.64 -7.12
N GLY A 218 -6.56 -2.78 -6.41
CA GLY A 218 -6.01 -4.05 -6.93
C GLY A 218 -4.96 -4.74 -6.06
N GLY A 219 -5.19 -4.94 -4.76
CA GLY A 219 -4.26 -5.72 -3.91
C GLY A 219 -2.84 -5.14 -3.85
N PHE A 220 -1.85 -5.84 -4.40
CA PHE A 220 -0.46 -5.35 -4.50
C PHE A 220 -0.22 -4.36 -5.65
N MET A 221 -1.23 -4.10 -6.50
CA MET A 221 -1.21 -2.97 -7.42
C MET A 221 -1.29 -1.63 -6.68
N GLN A 222 -1.92 -1.59 -5.50
CA GLN A 222 -2.29 -0.32 -4.87
C GLN A 222 -1.10 0.63 -4.68
N PRO A 223 0.06 0.23 -4.10
CA PRO A 223 1.20 1.13 -3.96
C PRO A 223 1.82 1.55 -5.30
N GLN A 224 1.78 0.64 -6.28
CA GLN A 224 2.29 0.89 -7.63
C GLN A 224 1.43 1.93 -8.34
N GLY A 225 0.11 1.82 -8.19
CA GLY A 225 -0.87 2.77 -8.67
C GLY A 225 -0.76 4.10 -7.95
N HIS A 226 -0.61 4.11 -6.63
CA HIS A 226 -0.42 5.32 -5.84
C HIS A 226 0.81 6.09 -6.31
N LEU A 227 1.96 5.42 -6.47
CA LEU A 227 3.16 6.03 -7.01
C LEU A 227 2.96 6.58 -8.43
N GLN A 228 2.33 5.81 -9.33
CA GLN A 228 2.10 6.23 -10.72
C GLN A 228 1.13 7.43 -10.80
N VAL A 229 0.08 7.47 -9.97
CA VAL A 229 -0.85 8.61 -9.90
C VAL A 229 -0.17 9.85 -9.31
N VAL A 230 0.56 9.70 -8.21
CA VAL A 230 1.33 10.81 -7.61
C VAL A 230 2.35 11.36 -8.62
N SER A 231 3.06 10.49 -9.35
CA SER A 231 4.00 10.91 -10.41
C SER A 231 3.28 11.64 -11.54
N GLY A 232 2.12 11.15 -11.99
CA GLY A 232 1.32 11.85 -13.02
C GLY A 232 0.83 13.23 -12.58
N LEU A 233 0.37 13.37 -11.34
CA LEU A 233 -0.09 14.65 -10.79
C LEU A 233 1.07 15.64 -10.57
N VAL A 234 2.24 15.16 -10.15
CA VAL A 234 3.34 16.02 -9.68
C VAL A 234 4.45 16.21 -10.72
N ASP A 235 4.88 15.15 -11.40
CA ASP A 235 5.97 15.23 -12.39
C ASP A 235 5.47 15.66 -13.78
N ASP A 236 4.22 15.31 -14.12
CA ASP A 236 3.64 15.53 -15.47
C ASP A 236 2.56 16.62 -15.50
N ASP A 237 2.23 17.21 -14.35
CA ASP A 237 1.19 18.25 -14.19
C ASP A 237 -0.17 17.83 -14.79
N LEU A 238 -0.52 16.55 -14.65
CA LEU A 238 -1.79 16.04 -15.17
C LEU A 238 -2.95 16.42 -14.25
N ASP A 239 -4.10 16.67 -14.87
CA ASP A 239 -5.36 16.71 -14.14
C ASP A 239 -5.75 15.30 -13.62
N PRO A 240 -6.69 15.20 -12.66
CA PRO A 240 -7.07 13.92 -12.07
C PRO A 240 -7.54 12.86 -13.07
N GLN A 241 -8.28 13.25 -14.11
CA GLN A 241 -8.78 12.29 -15.11
C GLN A 241 -7.62 11.80 -15.98
N ALA A 242 -6.76 12.70 -16.45
CA ALA A 242 -5.60 12.33 -17.25
C ALA A 242 -4.58 11.47 -16.47
N ALA A 243 -4.41 11.71 -15.17
CA ALA A 243 -3.62 10.86 -14.29
C ALA A 243 -4.24 9.47 -14.11
N LEU A 244 -5.57 9.37 -14.15
CA LEU A 244 -6.29 8.11 -14.08
C LEU A 244 -6.26 7.30 -15.38
N ASP A 245 -6.36 7.98 -16.53
CA ASP A 245 -6.40 7.40 -17.87
C ASP A 245 -5.02 6.97 -18.39
N ARG A 246 -3.95 7.48 -17.77
CA ARG A 246 -2.56 7.12 -18.10
C ARG A 246 -2.37 5.60 -18.07
N PRO A 247 -1.82 4.97 -19.13
CA PRO A 247 -1.45 3.56 -19.09
C PRO A 247 -0.52 3.26 -17.92
N ARG A 248 -0.81 2.18 -17.20
CA ARG A 248 -0.04 1.76 -16.02
C ARG A 248 0.68 0.45 -16.28
N PHE A 249 1.80 0.27 -15.61
CA PHE A 249 2.42 -1.03 -15.45
C PHE A 249 2.11 -1.60 -14.06
N ILE A 250 2.28 -2.91 -13.95
CA ILE A 250 2.28 -3.66 -12.70
C ILE A 250 3.48 -4.60 -12.72
N ILE A 251 4.19 -4.67 -11.60
CA ILE A 251 5.23 -5.66 -11.35
C ILE A 251 4.55 -6.85 -10.69
N GLU A 252 4.73 -8.02 -11.29
CA GLU A 252 4.30 -9.32 -10.76
C GLU A 252 5.43 -9.98 -9.98
#